data_AF-A0A957N357-F1
#
_entry.id   AF-A0A957N357-F1
#
_cell.length_a   1.000
_cell.length_b   1.000
_cell.length_c   1.000
_cell.angle_alpha   90.00
_cell.angle_beta   90.00
_cell.angle_gamma   90.00
#
_symmetry.space_group_name_H-M   'P 1'
#
loop_
_entity.id
_entity.type
_entity.pdbx_description
1 polymer ?
#
loop_
_entity_poly.entity_id
_entity_poly.type
_entity_poly.pdbx_seq_one_letter_code
_entity_poly.pdbx_strand_id
1 'polypeptide(L)'
;MPDQQPAPPTPSSSAPRADNWAKPVHRLSVDALPADAINLNVAGRQLTGPLKGFGQLWQKTYRIELTGTQLAPTEIIRLWKAHFPEFWPGNNRFYGSLAGINAGDVAVLNLAGPGGT
;
A
#
# COMPACT_ATOMS: atom_id res chain seq x y z
N MET A 1 0.22 0.31 49.77
CA MET A 1 -0.26 -0.78 48.90
C MET A 1 -0.43 -0.15 47.52
N PRO A 2 0.44 -0.41 46.53
CA PRO A 2 0.31 0.22 45.22
C PRO A 2 -0.80 -0.48 44.41
N ASP A 3 -1.74 0.32 43.91
CA ASP A 3 -2.84 -0.12 43.05
C ASP A 3 -2.27 -0.68 41.73
N GLN A 4 -2.61 -1.94 41.42
CA GLN A 4 -2.32 -2.53 40.12
C GLN A 4 -3.34 -2.03 39.10
N GLN A 5 -2.88 -1.25 38.14
CA GLN A 5 -3.66 -0.88 36.97
C GLN A 5 -3.91 -2.14 36.11
N PRO A 6 -5.17 -2.43 35.69
CA PRO A 6 -5.46 -3.61 34.89
C PRO A 6 -4.74 -3.53 33.55
N ALA A 7 -4.20 -4.66 33.12
CA ALA A 7 -3.51 -4.80 31.83
C ALA A 7 -4.45 -4.43 30.66
N PRO A 8 -3.93 -3.79 29.60
CA PRO A 8 -4.75 -3.47 28.42
C PRO A 8 -5.30 -4.76 27.79
N PRO A 9 -6.53 -4.73 27.23
CA PRO A 9 -7.13 -5.90 26.61
C PRO A 9 -6.25 -6.37 25.43
N THR A 10 -5.94 -7.66 25.41
CA THR A 10 -5.22 -8.30 24.31
C THR A 10 -6.10 -8.24 23.06
N PRO A 11 -5.61 -7.73 21.92
CA PRO A 11 -6.40 -7.73 20.69
C PRO A 11 -6.74 -9.16 20.30
N SER A 12 -8.03 -9.46 20.17
CA SER A 12 -8.52 -10.76 19.72
C SER A 12 -7.98 -11.06 18.33
N SER A 13 -7.20 -12.14 18.19
CA SER A 13 -6.70 -12.62 16.92
C SER A 13 -7.86 -13.19 16.09
N SER A 14 -8.49 -12.34 15.27
CA SER A 14 -9.33 -12.83 14.18
C SER A 14 -8.51 -13.75 13.26
N ALA A 15 -9.15 -14.79 12.73
CA ALA A 15 -8.59 -15.83 11.87
C ALA A 15 -7.63 -15.28 10.78
N PRO A 16 -6.65 -16.07 10.30
CA PRO A 16 -5.65 -15.56 9.38
C PRO A 16 -6.33 -14.94 8.16
N ARG A 17 -5.88 -13.74 7.77
CA ARG A 17 -6.35 -12.91 6.64
C ARG A 17 -6.21 -13.58 5.26
N ALA A 18 -6.12 -14.91 5.17
CA ALA A 18 -5.81 -15.69 3.98
C ALA A 18 -6.64 -15.29 2.76
N ASP A 19 -7.95 -15.03 2.94
CA ASP A 19 -8.86 -14.68 1.84
C ASP A 19 -8.64 -13.27 1.28
N ASN A 20 -7.89 -12.41 1.98
CA ASN A 20 -7.54 -11.06 1.53
C ASN A 20 -6.14 -11.00 0.89
N TRP A 21 -5.45 -12.13 0.71
CA TRP A 21 -4.13 -12.20 0.11
C TRP A 21 -4.16 -12.67 -1.33
N ALA A 22 -3.25 -12.13 -2.14
CA ALA A 22 -3.08 -12.53 -3.53
C ALA A 22 -2.70 -14.02 -3.61
N LYS A 23 -3.28 -14.73 -4.58
CA LYS A 23 -2.82 -16.09 -4.90
C LYS A 23 -1.40 -16.03 -5.50
N PRO A 24 -0.53 -17.02 -5.22
CA PRO A 24 0.79 -17.07 -5.82
C PRO A 24 0.72 -17.11 -7.36
N VAL A 25 1.50 -16.26 -8.02
CA VAL A 25 1.68 -16.27 -9.48
C VAL A 25 3.15 -16.35 -9.84
N HIS A 26 3.48 -17.07 -10.92
CA HIS A 26 4.87 -17.21 -11.37
C HIS A 26 5.38 -15.98 -12.11
N ARG A 27 4.51 -15.31 -12.87
CA ARG A 27 4.81 -14.09 -13.63
C ARG A 27 3.68 -13.10 -13.49
N LEU A 28 4.04 -11.83 -13.41
CA LEU A 28 3.10 -10.73 -13.45
C LEU A 28 2.55 -10.57 -14.86
N SER A 29 1.24 -10.38 -14.95
CA SER A 29 0.55 -9.99 -16.18
C SER A 29 -0.16 -8.68 -15.90
N VAL A 30 -0.15 -7.78 -16.88
CA VAL A 30 -0.93 -6.55 -16.85
C VAL A 30 -1.93 -6.64 -17.99
N ASP A 31 -3.17 -6.23 -17.73
CA ASP A 31 -4.18 -6.12 -18.78
C ASP A 31 -3.81 -5.00 -19.78
N ALA A 32 -4.73 -4.67 -20.70
CA ALA A 32 -4.52 -3.65 -21.71
C ALA A 32 -4.09 -2.31 -21.07
N LEU A 33 -2.82 -1.96 -21.28
CA LEU A 33 -2.27 -0.66 -20.91
C LEU A 33 -2.33 0.31 -22.10
N PRO A 34 -2.52 1.62 -21.86
CA PRO A 34 -2.29 2.65 -22.86
C PRO A 34 -0.88 2.56 -23.46
N ALA A 35 -0.73 2.97 -24.73
CA ALA A 35 0.54 2.88 -25.45
C ALA A 35 1.68 3.71 -24.83
N ASP A 36 1.35 4.74 -24.06
CA ASP A 36 2.27 5.62 -23.33
C ASP A 36 2.64 5.09 -21.92
N ALA A 37 2.05 3.97 -21.48
CA ALA A 37 2.44 3.34 -20.22
C ALA A 37 3.80 2.63 -20.34
N ILE A 38 4.62 2.71 -19.28
CA ILE A 38 5.97 2.13 -19.26
C ILE A 38 5.93 0.94 -18.30
N ASN A 39 5.88 -0.29 -18.82
CA ASN A 39 5.72 -1.49 -17.97
C ASN A 39 7.02 -2.30 -17.75
N LEU A 40 8.19 -1.71 -18.02
CA LEU A 40 9.51 -2.38 -18.06
C LEU A 40 9.80 -3.31 -16.87
N ASN A 41 9.26 -2.98 -15.70
CA ASN A 41 9.48 -3.69 -14.43
C ASN A 41 8.30 -4.56 -13.99
N VAL A 42 7.27 -4.73 -14.83
CA VAL A 42 6.03 -5.42 -14.46
C VAL A 42 5.75 -6.60 -15.40
N ALA A 43 5.46 -6.37 -16.68
CA ALA A 43 4.96 -7.45 -17.54
C ALA A 43 5.99 -8.59 -17.72
N GLY A 44 5.53 -9.82 -17.52
CA GLY A 44 6.35 -11.03 -17.67
C GLY A 44 7.42 -11.23 -16.60
N ARG A 45 7.59 -10.28 -15.66
CA ARG A 45 8.57 -10.39 -14.58
C ARG A 45 8.13 -11.47 -13.60
N GLN A 46 9.11 -12.25 -13.13
CA GLN A 46 8.87 -13.25 -12.10
C GLN A 46 8.71 -12.58 -10.75
N LEU A 47 7.72 -13.04 -9.96
CA LEU A 47 7.56 -12.57 -8.59
C LEU A 47 8.71 -13.15 -7.75
N THR A 48 9.62 -12.29 -7.28
CA THR A 48 10.66 -12.69 -6.34
C THR A 48 10.11 -12.53 -4.92
N GLY A 49 10.07 -13.65 -4.18
CA GLY A 49 9.72 -13.59 -2.77
C GLY A 49 10.75 -12.78 -1.96
N PRO A 50 10.40 -12.30 -0.76
CA PRO A 50 11.28 -11.48 0.08
C PRO A 50 12.68 -12.09 0.27
N LEU A 51 12.74 -13.42 0.35
CA LEU A 51 13.98 -14.19 0.55
C LEU A 51 14.96 -14.15 -0.64
N LYS A 52 14.51 -13.76 -1.84
CA LYS A 52 15.30 -13.89 -3.09
C LYS A 52 15.78 -12.56 -3.70
N GLY A 53 15.41 -11.39 -3.17
CA GLY A 53 15.76 -10.14 -3.88
C GLY A 53 15.59 -8.80 -3.16
N PHE A 54 15.09 -8.75 -1.92
CA PHE A 54 14.79 -7.48 -1.24
C PHE A 54 15.67 -7.18 -0.02
N GLY A 55 16.63 -8.05 0.30
CA GLY A 55 17.38 -7.96 1.55
C GLY A 55 16.47 -8.20 2.77
N GLN A 56 16.83 -7.65 3.93
CA GLN A 56 16.01 -7.77 5.14
C GLN A 56 14.72 -6.95 5.00
N LEU A 57 13.59 -7.52 5.43
CA LEU A 57 12.34 -6.77 5.56
C LEU A 57 12.42 -5.86 6.79
N TRP A 58 12.05 -4.60 6.61
CA TRP A 58 12.00 -3.61 7.68
C TRP A 58 10.58 -3.12 7.88
N GLN A 59 10.07 -3.21 9.12
CA GLN A 59 8.83 -2.54 9.49
C GLN A 59 9.14 -1.08 9.84
N LYS A 60 8.66 -0.15 9.01
CA LYS A 60 8.74 1.29 9.29
C LYS A 60 7.43 1.74 9.93
N THR A 61 7.52 2.22 11.17
CA THR A 61 6.39 2.84 11.87
C THR A 61 6.57 4.35 11.82
N TYR A 62 5.63 5.03 11.16
CA TYR A 62 5.58 6.49 11.10
C TYR A 62 4.54 6.99 12.09
N ARG A 63 4.87 8.04 12.84
CA ARG A 63 3.94 8.72 13.75
C ARG A 63 4.02 10.21 13.49
N ILE A 64 2.85 10.84 13.37
CA ILE A 64 2.71 12.28 13.23
C ILE A 64 1.72 12.74 14.29
N GLU A 65 2.07 13.80 15.00
CA GLU A 65 1.16 14.51 15.89
C GLU A 65 0.52 15.67 15.11
N LEU A 66 -0.80 15.76 15.15
CA LEU A 66 -1.56 16.84 14.50
C LEU A 66 -2.02 17.82 15.57
N THR A 67 -1.32 18.95 15.69
CA THR A 67 -1.66 20.00 16.65
C THR A 67 -2.66 20.99 16.03
N GLY A 68 -3.52 21.58 16.87
CA GLY A 68 -4.48 22.62 16.42
C GLY A 68 -5.73 22.10 15.70
N THR A 69 -5.90 20.78 15.56
CA THR A 69 -7.14 20.17 15.04
C THR A 69 -7.97 19.55 16.15
N GLN A 70 -9.29 19.71 16.08
CA GLN A 70 -10.25 19.02 16.96
C GLN A 70 -10.93 17.85 16.22
N LEU A 71 -10.49 17.54 15.00
CA LEU A 71 -11.09 16.48 14.20
C LEU A 71 -10.76 15.10 14.79
N ALA A 72 -11.77 14.23 14.82
CA ALA A 72 -11.57 12.84 15.18
C ALA A 72 -10.68 12.13 14.14
N PRO A 73 -9.91 11.09 14.54
CA PRO A 73 -9.04 10.34 13.63
C PRO A 73 -9.75 9.82 12.37
N THR A 74 -11.00 9.37 12.48
CA THR A 74 -11.79 8.89 11.35
C THR A 74 -12.04 9.97 10.31
N GLU A 75 -12.31 11.21 10.75
CA GLU A 75 -12.55 12.32 9.84
C GLU A 75 -11.26 12.78 9.16
N ILE A 76 -10.13 12.76 9.87
CA ILE A 76 -8.81 13.05 9.30
C ILE A 76 -8.50 12.06 8.17
N ILE A 77 -8.66 10.75 8.43
CA ILE A 77 -8.43 9.72 7.41
C ILE A 77 -9.40 9.86 6.23
N ARG A 78 -10.65 10.24 6.48
CA ARG A 78 -11.63 10.51 5.42
C ARG A 78 -11.18 11.66 4.53
N LEU A 79 -10.78 12.79 5.12
CA LEU A 79 -10.29 13.96 4.38
C LEU A 79 -9.03 13.63 3.58
N TRP A 80 -8.06 12.95 4.19
CA TRP A 80 -6.83 12.55 3.50
C TRP A 80 -7.12 11.64 2.30
N LYS A 81 -8.06 10.71 2.41
CA LYS A 81 -8.49 9.88 1.27
C LYS A 81 -9.16 10.72 0.17
N ALA A 82 -9.98 11.69 0.55
CA ALA A 82 -10.68 12.54 -0.40
C ALA A 82 -9.73 13.45 -1.19
N HIS A 83 -8.71 13.99 -0.52
CA HIS A 83 -7.72 14.90 -1.10
C HIS A 83 -6.42 14.21 -1.54
N PHE A 84 -6.31 12.89 -1.39
CA PHE A 84 -5.10 12.14 -1.80
C PHE A 84 -4.65 12.46 -3.24
N PRO A 85 -5.55 12.55 -4.24
CA PRO A 85 -5.14 12.88 -5.60
C PRO A 85 -4.45 14.24 -5.74
N GLU A 86 -4.73 15.20 -4.86
CA GLU A 86 -4.13 16.54 -4.89
C GLU A 86 -2.66 16.53 -4.41
N PHE A 87 -2.31 15.57 -3.54
CA PHE A 87 -0.93 15.37 -3.10
C PHE A 87 -0.11 14.52 -4.07
N TRP A 88 -0.77 13.85 -5.03
CA TRP A 88 -0.10 13.01 -6.00
C TRP A 88 0.67 13.89 -7.00
N PRO A 89 2.00 13.70 -7.17
CA PRO A 89 2.76 14.53 -8.10
C PRO A 89 2.20 14.45 -9.52
N GLY A 90 1.94 15.60 -10.15
CA GLY A 90 1.19 15.68 -11.42
C GLY A 90 1.81 14.93 -12.59
N ASN A 91 3.09 14.57 -12.54
CA ASN A 91 3.80 13.81 -13.57
C ASN A 91 3.83 12.29 -13.30
N ASN A 92 3.27 11.85 -12.18
CA ASN A 92 3.14 10.43 -11.88
C ASN A 92 1.85 9.88 -12.50
N ARG A 93 1.89 8.64 -12.97
CA ARG A 93 0.73 7.94 -13.54
C ARG A 93 0.57 6.58 -12.88
N PHE A 94 -0.65 6.26 -12.47
CA PHE A 94 -1.05 4.97 -11.94
C PHE A 94 -1.99 4.30 -12.94
N TYR A 95 -1.65 3.07 -13.34
CA TYR A 95 -2.46 2.24 -14.22
C TYR A 95 -2.83 0.96 -13.47
N GLY A 96 -4.06 0.89 -12.98
CA GLY A 96 -4.59 -0.26 -12.25
C GLY A 96 -6.11 -0.31 -12.34
N SER A 97 -6.73 -1.24 -11.61
CA SER A 97 -8.19 -1.39 -11.59
C SER A 97 -8.89 -0.10 -11.14
N LEU A 98 -9.84 0.38 -11.96
CA LEU A 98 -10.70 1.53 -11.66
C LEU A 98 -11.81 1.21 -10.64
N ALA A 99 -12.12 -0.09 -10.44
CA ALA A 99 -13.18 -0.55 -9.55
C ALA A 99 -12.72 -0.70 -8.09
N GLY A 100 -11.43 -0.49 -7.80
CA GLY A 100 -10.80 -0.74 -6.51
C GLY A 100 -9.64 -1.73 -6.60
N ILE A 101 -8.80 -1.77 -5.55
CA ILE A 101 -7.63 -2.66 -5.47
C ILE A 101 -8.03 -3.94 -4.73
N ASN A 102 -7.94 -5.06 -5.42
CA ASN A 102 -8.19 -6.40 -4.89
C ASN A 102 -6.90 -7.20 -4.73
N ALA A 103 -6.99 -8.28 -3.95
CA ALA A 103 -5.92 -9.22 -3.76
C ALA A 103 -5.53 -9.87 -5.10
N GLY A 104 -4.31 -9.60 -5.56
CA GLY A 104 -3.76 -10.12 -6.82
C GLY A 104 -3.81 -9.14 -8.00
N ASP A 105 -4.39 -7.96 -7.81
CA ASP A 105 -4.36 -6.91 -8.82
C ASP A 105 -2.91 -6.50 -9.13
N VAL A 106 -2.60 -6.38 -10.41
CA VAL A 106 -1.32 -5.87 -10.89
C VAL A 106 -1.53 -4.45 -11.39
N ALA A 107 -0.78 -3.51 -10.85
CA ALA A 107 -0.81 -2.12 -11.29
C ALA A 107 0.59 -1.67 -11.75
N VAL A 108 0.61 -0.75 -12.71
CA VAL A 108 1.82 -0.08 -13.19
C VAL A 108 1.87 1.33 -12.63
N LEU A 109 3.05 1.71 -12.14
CA LEU A 109 3.31 3.03 -11.59
C LEU A 109 4.47 3.67 -12.34
N ASN A 110 4.17 4.70 -13.13
CA ASN A 110 5.19 5.54 -13.76
C ASN A 110 5.40 6.75 -12.84
N LEU A 111 6.61 6.95 -12.33
CA LEU A 111 6.96 8.05 -11.42
C LEU A 111 7.94 9.02 -12.09
N ALA A 112 7.76 10.32 -11.87
CA ALA A 112 8.70 11.36 -12.29
C ALA A 112 9.58 11.78 -11.10
N GLY A 113 10.87 11.40 -11.12
CA GLY A 113 11.84 11.76 -10.08
C GLY A 113 13.01 10.77 -9.98
N PRO A 114 14.08 11.07 -9.21
CA PRO A 114 15.17 10.13 -9.00
C PRO A 114 14.63 8.93 -8.20
N GLY A 115 14.51 7.79 -8.89
CA GLY A 115 13.75 6.61 -8.45
C GLY A 115 12.77 6.08 -9.50
N GLY A 116 12.58 6.81 -10.61
CA GLY A 116 11.72 6.46 -11.75
C GLY A 116 12.45 6.46 -13.11
N THR A 117 13.72 6.03 -13.14
CA THR A 117 14.48 5.73 -14.38
C THR A 117 14.99 4.31 -14.34
#